data_AF-A0A498EZ48-F1
#
_entry.id   AF-A0A498EZ48-F1
#
_cell.length_a   1.000
_cell.length_b   1.000
_cell.length_c   1.000
_cell.angle_alpha   90.00
_cell.angle_beta   90.00
_cell.angle_gamma   90.00
#
_symmetry.space_group_name_H-M   'P 1'
#
loop_
_entity.id
_entity.type
_entity.pdbx_description
1 polymer ?
#
loop_
_entity_poly.entity_id
_entity_poly.type
_entity_poly.pdbx_seq_one_letter_code
_entity_poly.pdbx_strand_id
1 'polypeptide(L)'
;IIVFLYNQMVKFIHKWMYNDSATQIIFSLLLPFSCYLIAERIGVSGILAAVSAGMMIGQSKVNRSMPLVRLRTNNIWEMLEFVFNGMVFILLGLQLPGILNFTVGQTGIDHSISLETLLAYVVIIYFSLIAVRLIWLWLMKVGSAT
;
A
#
# COMPACT_ATOMS: atom_id res chain seq x y z
N ILE A 1 -14.88 11.21 6.75
CA ILE A 1 -15.05 12.45 7.56
C ILE A 1 -13.81 12.78 8.39
N ILE A 2 -13.33 11.87 9.24
CA ILE A 2 -12.12 12.07 10.08
C ILE A 2 -10.91 12.51 9.23
N VAL A 3 -10.64 11.76 8.16
CA VAL A 3 -9.56 12.07 7.20
C VAL A 3 -9.73 13.43 6.52
N PHE A 4 -10.97 13.78 6.16
CA PHE A 4 -11.27 15.03 5.49
C PHE A 4 -11.06 16.24 6.42
N LEU A 5 -11.53 16.15 7.67
CA LEU A 5 -11.33 17.17 8.70
C LEU A 5 -9.85 17.36 9.03
N TYR A 6 -9.10 16.27 9.18
CA TYR A 6 -7.68 16.34 9.49
C TYR A 6 -6.85 16.88 8.32
N ASN A 7 -7.14 16.45 7.08
CA ASN A 7 -6.49 17.00 5.89
C ASN A 7 -6.82 18.50 5.70
N GLN A 8 -8.03 18.93 6.05
CA GLN A 8 -8.40 20.35 6.08
C GLN A 8 -7.58 21.12 7.12
N MET A 9 -7.36 20.56 8.32
CA MET A 9 -6.48 21.17 9.33
C MET A 9 -5.02 21.26 8.84
N VAL A 10 -4.48 20.20 8.25
CA VAL A 10 -3.10 20.20 7.75
C VAL A 10 -2.90 21.17 6.59
N LYS A 11 -3.90 21.35 5.71
CA LYS A 11 -3.88 22.41 4.69
C LYS A 11 -3.91 23.80 5.31
N PHE A 12 -4.67 23.98 6.38
CA PHE A 12 -4.73 25.25 7.11
C PHE A 12 -3.38 25.58 7.79
N ILE A 13 -2.75 24.56 8.39
CA ILE A 13 -1.42 24.65 8.99
C ILE A 13 -0.34 24.91 7.93
N HIS A 14 -0.40 24.24 6.77
CA HIS A 14 0.51 24.52 5.64
C HIS A 14 0.39 25.93 5.09
N LYS A 15 -0.82 26.53 5.14
CA LYS A 15 -1.03 27.93 4.74
C LYS A 15 -0.44 28.92 5.74
N TRP A 16 -0.33 28.51 7.01
CA TRP A 16 0.21 29.33 8.10
C TRP A 16 1.72 29.09 8.36
N MET A 17 2.25 27.93 8.01
CA MET A 17 3.61 27.52 8.29
C MET A 17 4.50 27.66 7.06
N TYR A 18 5.46 28.56 7.16
CA TYR A 18 6.41 28.95 6.12
C TYR A 18 7.30 27.77 5.66
N ASN A 19 7.06 27.30 4.43
CA ASN A 19 8.02 26.85 3.41
C ASN A 19 9.16 25.84 3.70
N ASP A 20 9.17 25.08 4.81
CA ASP A 20 10.18 24.01 5.00
C ASP A 20 9.69 22.65 4.48
N SER A 21 10.40 22.10 3.50
CA SER A 21 10.12 20.80 2.87
C SER A 21 10.19 19.64 3.85
N ALA A 22 11.09 19.68 4.85
CA ALA A 22 11.23 18.61 5.84
C ALA A 22 9.97 18.47 6.70
N THR A 23 9.39 19.61 7.09
CA THR A 23 8.16 19.66 7.87
C THR A 23 6.99 19.06 7.08
N GLN A 24 6.87 19.38 5.79
CA GLN A 24 5.82 18.82 4.93
C GLN A 24 5.87 17.28 4.85
N ILE A 25 7.08 16.73 4.72
CA ILE A 25 7.30 15.28 4.69
C ILE A 25 6.86 14.64 6.01
N ILE A 26 7.28 15.19 7.15
CA ILE A 26 6.94 14.66 8.48
C ILE A 26 5.42 14.65 8.67
N PHE A 27 4.73 15.75 8.33
CA PHE A 27 3.26 15.78 8.42
C PHE A 27 2.58 14.80 7.46
N SER A 28 3.13 14.61 6.26
CA SER A 28 2.62 13.64 5.29
C SER A 28 2.70 12.20 5.82
N LEU A 29 3.78 11.87 6.54
CA LEU A 29 3.93 10.57 7.21
C LEU A 29 3.07 10.45 8.46
N LEU A 30 2.94 11.51 9.25
CA LEU A 30 2.20 11.50 10.51
C LEU A 30 0.67 11.46 10.32
N LEU A 31 0.18 11.91 9.15
CA LEU A 31 -1.25 12.00 8.84
C LEU A 31 -1.98 10.64 8.81
N PRO A 32 -1.49 9.60 8.11
CA PRO A 32 -2.07 8.25 8.18
C PRO A 32 -2.09 7.67 9.60
N PHE A 33 -1.00 7.81 10.37
CA PHE A 33 -0.91 7.29 11.74
C PHE A 33 -1.86 8.01 12.71
N SER A 34 -2.00 9.33 12.56
CA SER A 34 -2.94 10.10 13.37
C SER A 34 -4.39 9.68 13.09
N CYS A 35 -4.74 9.51 11.82
CA CYS A 35 -6.07 9.03 11.43
C CYS A 35 -6.36 7.63 11.96
N TYR A 36 -5.36 6.73 11.96
CA TYR A 36 -5.48 5.40 12.54
C TYR A 36 -5.86 5.47 14.03
N LEU A 37 -5.07 6.19 14.83
CA LEU A 37 -5.25 6.27 16.29
C LEU A 37 -6.58 6.94 16.67
N ILE A 38 -6.98 7.98 15.94
CA ILE A 38 -8.27 8.66 16.16
C ILE A 38 -9.42 7.72 15.84
N ALA A 39 -9.33 6.96 14.74
CA ALA A 39 -10.38 6.03 14.34
C ALA A 39 -10.55 4.88 15.34
N GLU A 40 -9.45 4.29 15.83
CA GLU A 40 -9.54 3.25 16.87
C GLU A 40 -10.19 3.75 18.17
N ARG A 41 -9.88 4.99 18.59
CA ARG A 41 -10.51 5.59 19.79
C ARG A 41 -12.02 5.77 19.66
N ILE A 42 -12.53 5.89 18.43
CA ILE A 42 -13.96 6.08 18.15
C ILE A 42 -14.64 4.72 17.81
N GLY A 43 -13.89 3.61 17.83
CA GLY A 43 -14.42 2.27 17.57
C GLY A 43 -14.68 1.98 16.09
N VAL A 44 -14.07 2.75 15.18
CA VAL A 44 -14.11 2.50 13.72
C VAL A 44 -12.79 1.92 13.23
N SER A 45 -12.79 1.33 12.02
CA SER A 45 -11.60 0.71 11.45
C SER A 45 -10.46 1.71 11.24
N GLY A 46 -9.42 1.62 12.07
CA GLY A 46 -8.19 2.42 11.96
C GLY A 46 -7.47 2.21 10.62
N ILE A 47 -7.47 0.98 10.12
CA ILE A 47 -6.83 0.61 8.86
C ILE A 47 -7.50 1.32 7.69
N LEU A 48 -8.84 1.28 7.61
CA LEU A 48 -9.59 1.97 6.56
C LEU A 48 -9.44 3.50 6.65
N ALA A 49 -9.33 4.05 7.87
CA ALA A 49 -9.05 5.47 8.08
C ALA A 49 -7.65 5.86 7.57
N ALA A 50 -6.63 5.06 7.84
CA ALA A 50 -5.27 5.31 7.34
C ALA A 50 -5.19 5.19 5.81
N VAL A 51 -5.83 4.17 5.21
CA VAL A 51 -5.86 3.98 3.74
C VAL A 51 -6.56 5.14 3.04
N SER A 52 -7.73 5.56 3.55
CA SER A 52 -8.44 6.71 2.98
C SER A 52 -7.63 8.02 3.13
N ALA A 53 -6.82 8.15 4.19
CA ALA A 53 -5.88 9.25 4.36
C ALA A 53 -4.76 9.24 3.31
N GLY A 54 -4.15 8.09 3.04
CA GLY A 54 -3.18 7.92 1.95
C GLY A 54 -3.78 8.24 0.57
N MET A 55 -4.97 7.73 0.27
CA MET A 55 -5.69 8.05 -0.98
C MET A 55 -5.96 9.55 -1.12
N MET A 56 -6.30 10.23 -0.03
CA MET A 56 -6.59 11.66 -0.04
C MET A 56 -5.31 12.51 -0.20
N ILE A 57 -4.17 12.06 0.32
CA ILE A 57 -2.85 12.67 0.05
C ILE A 57 -2.52 12.53 -1.44
N GLY A 58 -2.66 11.33 -2.02
CA GLY A 58 -2.36 11.06 -3.43
C GLY A 58 -3.20 11.88 -4.43
N GLN A 59 -4.45 12.22 -4.06
CA GLN A 59 -5.31 13.08 -4.89
C GLN A 59 -5.06 14.59 -4.70
N SER A 60 -4.35 15.00 -3.65
CA SER A 60 -4.16 16.41 -3.32
C SER A 60 -3.14 17.05 -4.29
N LYS A 61 -3.64 17.77 -5.32
CA LYS A 61 -2.85 18.52 -6.32
C LYS A 61 -2.00 19.68 -5.76
N VAL A 62 -1.76 19.71 -4.44
CA VAL A 62 -1.09 20.81 -3.71
C VAL A 62 0.37 21.00 -4.16
N ASN A 63 0.97 19.98 -4.79
CA ASN A 63 2.39 20.03 -5.20
C ASN A 63 2.64 20.63 -6.60
N ARG A 64 1.68 21.37 -7.20
CA ARG A 64 1.87 21.98 -8.53
C ARG A 64 2.75 23.24 -8.54
N SER A 65 3.12 23.80 -7.39
CA SER A 65 3.69 25.17 -7.36
C SER A 65 5.22 25.28 -7.31
N MET A 66 6.00 24.23 -7.00
CA MET A 66 7.48 24.34 -6.95
C MET A 66 8.21 23.04 -7.37
N PRO A 67 9.00 23.05 -8.47
CA PRO A 67 9.69 21.86 -9.01
C PRO A 67 10.69 21.18 -8.06
N LEU A 68 11.40 21.95 -7.22
CA LEU A 68 12.48 21.44 -6.34
C LEU A 68 11.95 20.69 -5.10
N VAL A 69 10.76 21.04 -4.60
CA VAL A 69 10.12 20.38 -3.44
C VAL A 69 9.48 19.03 -3.82
N ARG A 70 9.08 18.87 -5.10
CA ARG A 70 8.56 17.60 -5.66
C ARG A 70 9.58 16.48 -5.63
N LEU A 71 10.82 16.75 -6.06
CA LEU A 71 11.87 15.74 -6.19
C LEU A 71 12.25 15.12 -4.84
N ARG A 72 12.31 15.93 -3.78
CA ARG A 72 12.66 15.44 -2.43
C ARG A 72 11.53 14.67 -1.74
N THR A 73 10.27 15.03 -2.00
CA THR A 73 9.12 14.36 -1.38
C THR A 73 8.84 13.00 -2.01
N ASN A 74 8.97 12.85 -3.34
CA ASN A 74 8.75 11.57 -4.02
C ASN A 74 9.78 10.51 -3.61
N ASN A 75 11.05 10.90 -3.47
CA ASN A 75 12.12 9.96 -3.08
C ASN A 75 11.85 9.27 -1.73
N ILE A 76 11.18 9.94 -0.79
CA ILE A 76 10.89 9.35 0.53
C ILE A 76 9.77 8.31 0.42
N TRP A 77 8.75 8.57 -0.38
CA TRP A 77 7.70 7.60 -0.64
C TRP A 77 8.24 6.38 -1.38
N GLU A 78 9.09 6.58 -2.39
CA GLU A 78 9.76 5.47 -3.10
C GLU A 78 10.66 4.65 -2.15
N MET A 79 11.42 5.32 -1.26
CA MET A 79 12.22 4.64 -0.24
C MET A 79 11.35 3.83 0.73
N LEU A 80 10.23 4.40 1.20
CA LEU A 80 9.30 3.69 2.09
C LEU A 80 8.62 2.52 1.40
N GLU A 81 8.18 2.69 0.15
CA GLU A 81 7.62 1.60 -0.66
C GLU A 81 8.65 0.49 -0.85
N PHE A 82 9.91 0.83 -1.13
CA PHE A 82 10.98 -0.15 -1.24
C PHE A 82 11.18 -0.92 0.08
N VAL A 83 11.26 -0.21 1.20
CA VAL A 83 11.46 -0.80 2.53
C VAL A 83 10.28 -1.67 2.95
N PHE A 84 9.03 -1.22 2.77
CA PHE A 84 7.84 -1.99 3.10
C PHE A 84 7.67 -3.22 2.19
N ASN A 85 7.89 -3.07 0.89
CA ASN A 85 7.88 -4.23 -0.01
C ASN A 85 8.96 -5.24 0.38
N GLY A 86 10.18 -4.77 0.66
CA GLY A 86 11.27 -5.61 1.15
C GLY A 86 10.90 -6.36 2.43
N MET A 87 10.29 -5.68 3.41
CA MET A 87 9.79 -6.32 4.62
C MET A 87 8.72 -7.38 4.34
N VAL A 88 7.74 -7.10 3.49
CA VAL A 88 6.70 -8.07 3.12
C VAL A 88 7.31 -9.30 2.46
N PHE A 89 8.27 -9.13 1.55
CA PHE A 89 8.97 -10.25 0.92
C PHE A 89 9.78 -11.08 1.92
N ILE A 90 10.47 -10.44 2.87
CA ILE A 90 11.21 -11.15 3.93
C ILE A 90 10.26 -11.94 4.82
N LEU A 91 9.14 -11.34 5.23
CA LEU A 91 8.14 -12.00 6.08
C LEU A 91 7.52 -13.21 5.38
N LEU A 92 7.09 -13.05 4.12
CA LEU A 92 6.54 -14.14 3.32
C LEU A 92 7.59 -15.24 3.07
N GLY A 93 8.84 -14.85 2.77
CA GLY A 93 9.95 -15.77 2.58
C GLY A 93 10.27 -16.58 3.84
N LEU A 94 10.19 -15.96 5.02
CA LEU A 94 10.39 -16.63 6.30
C LEU A 94 9.22 -17.57 6.66
N GLN A 95 8.00 -17.22 6.27
CA GLN A 95 6.81 -18.06 6.47
C GLN A 95 6.76 -19.26 5.52
N LEU A 96 7.39 -19.17 4.34
CA LEU A 96 7.33 -20.17 3.28
C LEU A 96 7.80 -21.57 3.74
N PRO A 97 8.96 -21.75 4.42
CA PRO A 97 9.35 -23.06 4.96
C PRO A 97 8.36 -23.64 5.96
N GLY A 98 7.75 -22.78 6.81
CA GLY A 98 6.72 -23.21 7.77
C GLY A 98 5.48 -23.76 7.08
N ILE A 99 5.01 -23.08 6.03
CA ILE A 99 3.87 -23.51 5.21
C ILE A 99 4.19 -24.83 4.50
N LEU A 100 5.38 -24.97 3.93
CA LEU A 100 5.81 -26.21 3.25
C LEU A 100 5.86 -27.39 4.24
N ASN A 101 6.46 -27.22 5.41
CA ASN A 101 6.56 -28.27 6.42
C ASN A 101 5.20 -28.68 6.99
N PHE A 102 4.30 -27.71 7.23
CA PHE A 102 2.93 -27.98 7.69
C PHE A 102 2.13 -28.76 6.63
N THR A 103 2.32 -28.43 5.36
CA THR A 103 1.65 -29.09 4.23
C THR A 103 2.17 -30.50 4.02
N VAL A 104 3.50 -30.69 3.97
CA VAL A 104 4.12 -32.02 3.82
C VAL A 104 3.87 -32.90 5.04
N GLY A 105 3.90 -32.37 6.26
CA GLY A 105 3.62 -33.13 7.48
C GLY A 105 2.18 -33.68 7.57
N GLN A 106 1.21 -33.05 6.90
CA GLN A 106 -0.19 -33.52 6.82
C GLN A 106 -0.47 -34.46 5.65
N THR A 107 0.41 -34.57 4.66
CA THR A 107 0.30 -35.56 3.57
C THR A 107 0.43 -37.01 4.03
N GLY A 108 0.77 -37.24 5.31
CA GLY A 108 0.72 -38.57 5.93
C GLY A 108 -0.68 -39.11 6.20
N ILE A 109 -1.74 -38.29 6.14
CA ILE A 109 -3.12 -38.69 6.49
C ILE A 109 -4.03 -38.79 5.26
N ASP A 110 -3.74 -38.08 4.16
CA ASP A 110 -4.56 -38.12 2.94
C ASP A 110 -3.70 -38.22 1.67
N HIS A 111 -3.73 -39.39 1.04
CA HIS A 111 -2.95 -39.75 -0.17
C HIS A 111 -3.47 -39.08 -1.46
N SER A 112 -4.32 -38.06 -1.34
CA SER A 112 -5.11 -37.48 -2.44
C SER A 112 -4.56 -36.16 -2.98
N ILE A 113 -3.65 -35.48 -2.26
CA ILE A 113 -3.10 -34.18 -2.68
C ILE A 113 -1.59 -34.33 -2.91
N SER A 114 -1.21 -34.59 -4.16
CA SER A 114 0.19 -34.68 -4.57
C SER A 114 0.85 -33.30 -4.65
N LEU A 115 2.17 -33.27 -4.45
CA LEU A 115 3.00 -32.05 -4.58
C LEU A 115 2.85 -31.40 -5.96
N GLU A 116 2.55 -32.20 -6.99
CA GLU A 116 2.25 -31.77 -8.35
C GLU A 116 0.98 -30.91 -8.43
N THR A 117 -0.06 -31.26 -7.68
CA THR A 117 -1.34 -30.54 -7.69
C THR A 117 -1.18 -29.17 -7.01
N LEU A 118 -0.37 -29.11 -5.95
CA LEU A 118 -0.01 -27.86 -5.27
C LEU A 118 0.80 -26.92 -6.18
N LEU A 119 1.80 -27.45 -6.89
CA LEU A 119 2.52 -26.70 -7.91
C LEU A 119 1.60 -26.22 -9.04
N ALA A 120 0.67 -27.07 -9.49
CA ALA A 120 -0.32 -26.68 -10.50
C ALA A 120 -1.18 -25.50 -10.02
N TYR A 121 -1.64 -25.48 -8.77
CA TYR A 121 -2.37 -24.34 -8.20
C TYR A 121 -1.52 -23.06 -8.19
N VAL A 122 -0.25 -23.14 -7.76
CA VAL A 122 0.64 -21.97 -7.77
C VAL A 122 0.79 -21.41 -9.19
N VAL A 123 1.02 -22.27 -10.18
CA VAL A 123 1.14 -21.88 -11.59
C VAL A 123 -0.16 -21.24 -12.09
N ILE A 124 -1.31 -21.86 -11.83
CA ILE A 124 -2.62 -21.35 -12.26
C ILE A 124 -2.90 -19.98 -11.65
N ILE A 125 -2.68 -19.82 -10.35
CA ILE A 125 -2.88 -18.53 -9.66
C ILE A 125 -1.93 -17.47 -10.24
N TYR A 126 -0.66 -17.80 -10.44
CA TYR A 126 0.33 -16.88 -11.01
C TYR A 126 -0.05 -16.42 -12.42
N PHE A 127 -0.44 -17.35 -13.31
CA PHE A 127 -0.93 -17.01 -14.65
C PHE A 127 -2.21 -16.20 -14.62
N SER A 128 -3.14 -16.53 -13.71
CA SER A 128 -4.38 -15.76 -13.52
C SER A 128 -4.09 -14.30 -13.14
N LEU A 129 -3.18 -14.07 -12.19
CA LEU A 129 -2.77 -12.72 -11.78
C LEU A 129 -2.11 -11.94 -12.93
N ILE A 130 -1.28 -12.59 -13.75
CA ILE A 130 -0.70 -11.98 -14.96
C ILE A 130 -1.79 -11.61 -15.97
N ALA A 131 -2.73 -12.52 -16.23
CA ALA A 131 -3.83 -12.28 -17.16
C ALA A 131 -4.68 -11.08 -16.70
N VAL A 132 -5.04 -11.00 -15.42
CA VAL A 132 -5.76 -9.85 -14.84
C VAL A 132 -4.97 -8.56 -15.04
N ARG A 133 -3.65 -8.58 -14.80
CA ARG A 133 -2.77 -7.42 -15.00
C ARG A 133 -2.74 -6.98 -16.48
N LEU A 134 -2.66 -7.92 -17.41
CA LEU A 134 -2.67 -7.63 -18.86
C LEU A 134 -4.00 -7.05 -19.33
N ILE A 135 -5.12 -7.64 -18.88
CA ILE A 135 -6.48 -7.15 -19.19
C ILE A 135 -6.64 -5.72 -18.69
N TRP A 136 -6.22 -5.44 -17.46
CA TRP A 136 -6.29 -4.10 -16.87
C TRP A 136 -5.48 -3.07 -17.65
N LEU A 137 -4.24 -3.40 -18.03
CA LEU A 137 -3.39 -2.53 -18.84
C LEU A 137 -3.99 -2.27 -20.23
N TRP A 138 -4.57 -3.31 -20.85
CA TRP A 138 -5.24 -3.19 -22.15
C TRP A 138 -6.47 -2.27 -22.06
N LEU A 139 -7.31 -2.44 -21.04
CA LEU A 139 -8.46 -1.57 -20.78
C LEU A 139 -8.06 -0.11 -20.58
N MET A 140 -7.03 0.16 -19.79
CA MET A 140 -6.51 1.52 -19.58
C MET A 140 -6.02 2.15 -20.88
N LYS A 141 -5.31 1.37 -21.72
CA LYS A 141 -4.83 1.84 -23.02
C LYS A 141 -5.97 2.19 -23.96
N VAL A 142 -6.99 1.32 -24.07
CA VAL A 142 -8.19 1.56 -24.90
C VAL A 142 -8.96 2.79 -24.42
N GLY A 143 -9.17 2.93 -23.11
CA GLY A 143 -9.90 4.07 -22.54
C GLY A 143 -9.19 5.42 -22.68
N SER A 144 -7.87 5.44 -22.93
CA SER A 144 -7.09 6.67 -23.19
C SER A 144 -7.08 7.10 -24.66
N ALA A 145 -7.52 6.23 -25.57
CA ALA A 145 -7.48 6.45 -27.02
C ALA A 145 -8.81 6.98 -27.61
N THR A 146 -9.82 7.19 -26.77
CA THR A 146 -11.09 7.89 -27.04
C THR A 146 -11.15 9.18 -26.24
#